data_AF-A0A0B6Y1B1-F1
#
_entry.id   AF-A0A0B6Y1B1-F1
#
_cell.length_a   1.000
_cell.length_b   1.000
_cell.length_c   1.000
_cell.angle_alpha   90.00
_cell.angle_beta   90.00
_cell.angle_gamma   90.00
#
_symmetry.space_group_name_H-M   'P 1'
#
loop_
_entity.id
_entity.type
_entity.pdbx_description
1 polymer ?
#
loop_
_entity_poly.entity_id
_entity_poly.type
_entity_poly.pdbx_seq_one_letter_code
_entity_poly.pdbx_strand_id
1 'polypeptide(L)' 'NYCTHYKPCRNGGVCTNTGPGGYTCKCVGSYTGLDCEREIDDCKSKPCANNGVCKDIGNGFQCQCPKG' A
#
# COMPACT_ATOMS: atom_id res chain seq x y z
N ASN A 1 5.50 10.05 23.41
CA ASN A 1 5.49 10.20 21.94
C ASN A 1 5.17 8.82 21.37
N TYR A 2 3.99 8.65 20.78
CA TYR A 2 3.40 7.34 20.44
C TYR A 2 4.26 6.62 19.40
N CYS A 3 4.73 7.35 18.38
CA CYS A 3 5.59 6.84 17.32
C CYS A 3 6.92 6.28 17.82
N THR A 4 7.57 6.91 18.81
CA THR A 4 8.87 6.46 19.32
C THR A 4 8.76 5.25 20.24
N HIS A 5 7.62 5.08 20.92
CA HIS A 5 7.42 4.00 21.88
C HIS A 5 6.81 2.75 21.23
N TYR A 6 5.76 2.91 20.42
CA TYR A 6 5.00 1.79 19.85
C TYR A 6 5.37 1.45 18.41
N LYS A 7 5.98 2.39 17.65
CA LYS A 7 6.32 2.22 16.22
C LYS A 7 5.21 1.51 15.42
N PRO A 8 4.00 2.08 15.36
CA PRO A 8 2.83 1.39 14.80
C PRO A 8 2.93 1.16 13.29
N CYS A 9 3.54 2.08 12.55
CA CYS A 9 3.63 2.01 11.09
C CYS A 9 4.54 0.87 10.61
N ARG A 10 4.00 0.00 9.76
CA ARG A 10 4.66 -1.13 9.13
C ARG A 10 5.19 -0.77 7.75
N ASN A 11 5.94 -1.69 7.14
CA ASN A 11 6.38 -1.63 5.74
C ASN A 11 7.10 -0.32 5.35
N GLY A 12 7.90 0.22 6.27
CA GLY A 12 8.64 1.46 6.05
C GLY A 12 7.80 2.74 6.14
N GLY A 13 6.55 2.67 6.60
CA GLY A 13 5.69 3.83 6.83
C GLY A 13 6.29 4.85 7.80
N VAL A 14 6.07 6.14 7.52
CA VAL A 14 6.56 7.25 8.35
C VAL A 14 5.52 7.62 9.39
N CYS A 15 5.86 7.44 10.67
CA CYS A 15 4.97 7.77 11.79
C CYS A 15 5.06 9.25 12.18
N THR A 16 3.91 9.91 12.27
CA THR A 16 3.78 11.29 12.77
C THR A 16 2.83 11.33 13.96
N ASN A 17 3.20 12.06 15.02
CA ASN A 17 2.30 12.23 16.18
C ASN A 17 1.33 13.38 15.90
N THR A 18 0.04 13.15 16.13
CA THR A 18 -1.02 14.15 15.87
C THR A 18 -1.56 14.79 17.15
N GLY A 19 -1.18 14.26 18.32
CA GLY A 19 -1.60 14.78 19.62
C GLY A 19 -1.31 13.81 20.75
N PRO A 20 -1.84 14.05 21.96
CA PRO A 20 -1.68 13.15 23.11
C PRO A 20 -2.29 11.77 22.79
N GLY A 21 -1.44 10.75 22.61
CA GLY A 21 -1.86 9.39 22.25
C GLY A 21 -2.29 9.20 20.79
N GLY A 22 -2.30 10.26 19.98
CA GLY A 22 -2.65 10.20 18.56
C GLY A 22 -1.42 10.02 17.66
N TYR A 23 -1.58 9.21 16.62
CA TYR A 23 -0.58 9.05 15.57
C TYR A 23 -1.26 8.96 14.20
N THR A 24 -0.47 9.16 13.15
CA THR A 24 -0.83 8.85 11.77
C THR A 24 0.38 8.25 11.06
N CYS A 25 0.12 7.29 10.19
CA CYS A 25 1.14 6.67 9.35
C CYS A 25 1.03 7.20 7.92
N LYS A 26 2.13 7.73 7.40
CA LYS A 26 2.27 8.00 5.97
C LYS A 26 2.92 6.77 5.32
N CYS A 27 2.12 6.00 4.60
CA CYS A 27 2.59 4.81 3.90
C CYS A 27 3.49 5.16 2.71
N VAL A 28 4.42 4.27 2.40
CA VAL A 28 5.37 4.40 1.30
C VAL A 28 5.00 3.39 0.21
N GLY A 29 5.14 3.74 -1.07
CA GLY A 29 4.89 2.81 -2.20
C GLY A 29 3.45 2.27 -2.23
N SER A 30 3.29 0.98 -2.56
CA SER A 30 1.99 0.27 -2.59
C SER A 30 1.58 -0.28 -1.22
N TYR A 31 1.66 0.51 -0.15
CA TYR A 31 1.09 0.13 1.15
C TYR A 31 -0.05 1.07 1.57
N THR A 32 -1.05 0.51 2.25
CA THR A 32 -2.26 1.20 2.73
C THR A 32 -2.71 0.60 4.07
N GLY A 33 -3.76 1.17 4.65
CA GLY A 33 -4.22 0.85 6.01
C GLY A 33 -3.81 1.92 7.02
N LEU A 34 -4.29 1.79 8.25
CA LEU A 34 -3.98 2.74 9.33
C LEU A 34 -2.50 2.65 9.72
N ASP A 35 -1.94 1.45 9.64
CA ASP A 35 -0.58 1.11 10.03
C ASP A 35 0.28 0.74 8.82
N CYS A 36 -0.17 1.02 7.60
CA CYS A 36 0.48 0.58 6.36
C CYS A 36 0.66 -0.94 6.27
N GLU A 37 -0.25 -1.68 6.89
CA GLU A 37 -0.20 -3.13 7.04
C GLU A 37 -0.69 -3.89 5.81
N ARG A 38 -1.41 -3.21 4.91
CA ARG A 38 -1.98 -3.80 3.70
C ARG A 38 -1.18 -3.40 2.48
N GLU A 39 -0.93 -4.34 1.59
CA GLU A 39 -0.46 -4.04 0.24
C GLU A 39 -1.63 -3.53 -0.62
N ILE A 40 -1.33 -2.55 -1.48
CA ILE A 40 -2.27 -2.05 -2.48
C ILE A 40 -2.25 -3.04 -3.63
N ASP A 41 -3.33 -3.80 -3.74
CA ASP A 41 -3.58 -4.65 -4.91
C ASP A 41 -4.07 -3.77 -6.07
N ASP A 42 -3.12 -3.32 -6.90
CA ASP A 42 -3.37 -2.51 -8.09
C ASP A 42 -4.21 -3.27 -9.15
N CYS A 43 -4.30 -4.59 -9.04
CA CYS A 43 -5.12 -5.44 -9.90
C CYS A 43 -6.58 -5.59 -9.45
N LYS A 44 -6.91 -5.19 -8.21
CA LYS A 44 -8.26 -5.31 -7.64
C LYS A 44 -9.33 -4.60 -8.46
N SER A 45 -8.99 -3.46 -9.07
CA SER A 45 -9.89 -2.70 -9.95
C SER A 45 -10.02 -3.29 -11.36
N LYS A 46 -9.35 -4.42 -11.63
CA LYS A 46 -9.28 -5.08 -12.95
C LYS A 46 -8.92 -4.09 -14.07
N PRO A 47 -7.75 -3.42 -13.99
CA PRO A 47 -7.38 -2.39 -14.96
C PRO A 47 -7.04 -2.94 -16.35
N CYS A 48 -6.80 -4.24 -16.48
CA CYS A 48 -6.41 -4.87 -17.75
C CYS A 48 -7.61 -5.17 -18.65
N ALA A 49 -7.55 -4.69 -19.90
CA ALA A 49 -8.55 -4.95 -20.93
C ALA A 49 -8.24 -6.22 -21.74
N ASN A 50 -9.18 -6.63 -22.61
CA ASN A 50 -9.02 -7.71 -23.59
C ASN A 50 -8.55 -9.05 -22.99
N ASN A 51 -9.12 -9.43 -21.84
CA ASN A 51 -8.73 -10.62 -21.08
C ASN A 51 -7.23 -10.68 -20.72
N GLY A 52 -6.56 -9.52 -20.61
CA GLY A 52 -5.20 -9.44 -20.09
C GLY A 52 -5.11 -9.89 -18.63
N VAL A 53 -4.08 -10.67 -18.30
CA VAL A 53 -3.80 -11.09 -16.92
C VAL A 53 -3.11 -9.93 -16.21
N CYS A 54 -3.73 -9.45 -15.12
CA CYS A 54 -3.14 -8.41 -14.29
C CYS A 54 -2.15 -9.03 -13.30
N LYS A 55 -0.96 -8.43 -13.21
CA LYS A 55 0.06 -8.76 -12.22
C LYS A 55 0.37 -7.52 -11.39
N ASP A 56 0.08 -7.59 -10.10
CA ASP A 56 0.52 -6.58 -9.14
C ASP A 56 2.05 -6.67 -8.98
N ILE A 57 2.72 -5.53 -9.04
CA ILE A 57 4.18 -5.41 -8.92
C ILE A 57 4.60 -4.56 -7.71
N GLY A 58 3.67 -4.24 -6.79
CA GLY A 58 3.97 -3.56 -5.52
C GLY A 58 4.34 -2.08 -5.65
N ASN A 59 4.27 -1.52 -6.85
CA ASN A 59 4.31 -0.07 -7.11
C ASN A 59 3.53 0.23 -8.40
N GLY A 60 2.36 -0.38 -8.54
CA GLY A 60 1.56 -0.40 -9.76
C GLY A 60 1.23 -1.83 -10.23
N PHE A 61 0.66 -1.92 -11.43
CA PHE A 61 0.29 -3.17 -12.05
C PHE A 61 0.91 -3.31 -13.45
N GLN A 62 1.07 -4.55 -13.90
CA GLN A 62 1.43 -4.90 -15.26
C GLN A 62 0.36 -5.78 -15.88
N CYS A 63 -0.11 -5.41 -17.08
CA CYS A 63 -1.02 -6.25 -17.86
C CYS A 63 -0.23 -7.14 -18.82
N GLN A 64 -0.45 -8.45 -18.71
CA GLN A 64 0.04 -9.44 -19.67
C GLN A 64 -1.08 -9.79 -20.64
N CYS A 65 -0.93 -9.39 -21.90
CA CYS A 65 -1.88 -9.72 -22.95
C CYS A 65 -1.66 -11.16 -23.45
N PRO A 66 -2.74 -11.93 -23.71
CA PRO A 66 -2.61 -13.19 -24.43
C PRO A 66 -2.06 -12.93 -25.84
N LYS A 67 -1.30 -13.90 -26.39
CA LYS A 67 -0.90 -13.87 -27.81
C LYS A 67 -2.17 -13.96 -28.66
N GLY A 68 -2.30 -13.02 -29.60
CA GLY A 68 -3.42 -12.94 -30.54
C GLY A 68 -3.43 -14.07 -31.55
#